data_AF-A0A016VN96-F1
#
_entry.id   AF-A0A016VN96-F1
#
_cell.length_a   1.000
_cell.length_b   1.000
_cell.length_c   1.000
_cell.angle_alpha   90.00
_cell.angle_beta   90.00
_cell.angle_gamma   90.00
#
_symmetry.space_group_name_H-M   'P 1'
#
loop_
_entity.id
_entity.type
_entity.pdbx_description
1 polymer ?
#
loop_
_entity_poly.entity_id
_entity_poly.type
_entity_poly.pdbx_seq_one_letter_code
_entity_poly.pdbx_strand_id
1 'polypeptide(L)'
;MEDGGYHMMDFELDIFDSKFTYWSELPSHLKIQILRYLPYPTLRNFMFLSKECWALATNFKAEAYAVYLDEMAFISELQDVR
;
A
#
# COMPACT_ATOMS: atom_id res chain seq x y z
N MET A 1 0.95 22.95 -33.19
CA MET A 1 1.28 21.52 -33.11
C MET A 1 1.78 21.28 -31.70
N GLU A 2 0.92 20.61 -30.92
CA GLU A 2 1.15 19.88 -29.64
C GLU A 2 2.22 20.47 -28.72
N ASP A 3 1.89 21.33 -27.74
CA ASP A 3 1.13 21.05 -26.50
C ASP A 3 1.41 19.66 -25.91
N GLY A 4 2.40 19.63 -25.02
CA GLY A 4 2.78 18.48 -24.21
C GLY A 4 3.22 18.96 -22.83
N GLY A 5 2.47 19.92 -22.28
CA GLY A 5 2.59 20.29 -20.88
C GLY A 5 2.25 19.05 -20.05
N TYR A 6 3.26 18.45 -19.42
CA TYR A 6 3.05 17.44 -18.41
C TYR A 6 2.02 18.00 -17.44
N HIS A 7 0.82 17.41 -17.43
CA HIS A 7 -0.24 17.69 -16.47
C HIS A 7 0.29 17.37 -15.08
N MET A 8 1.03 18.32 -14.52
CA MET A 8 1.25 18.45 -13.10
C MET A 8 -0.16 18.63 -12.56
N MET A 9 -0.67 17.58 -11.92
CA MET A 9 -1.97 17.63 -11.25
C MET A 9 -1.91 18.85 -10.32
N ASP A 10 -2.55 19.94 -10.73
CA ASP A 10 -2.79 21.11 -9.91
C ASP A 10 -3.75 20.65 -8.82
N PHE A 11 -3.17 20.05 -7.78
CA PHE A 11 -3.78 20.03 -6.48
C PHE A 11 -3.77 21.49 -6.03
N GLU A 12 -4.86 22.18 -6.33
CA GLU A 12 -5.19 23.49 -5.77
C GLU A 12 -5.15 23.31 -4.24
N LEU A 13 -3.99 23.63 -3.67
CA LEU A 13 -3.56 23.24 -2.34
C LEU A 13 -4.10 24.26 -1.33
N ASP A 14 -5.41 24.48 -1.32
CA ASP A 14 -6.03 25.59 -0.60
C ASP A 14 -7.01 25.16 0.50
N ILE A 15 -6.91 23.95 1.07
CA ILE A 15 -7.89 23.46 2.07
C ILE A 15 -7.33 22.48 3.11
N PHE A 16 -6.13 22.70 3.65
CA PHE A 16 -5.73 21.99 4.88
C PHE A 16 -5.15 22.96 5.91
N ASP A 17 -6.03 23.80 6.46
CA ASP A 17 -5.76 24.51 7.73
C ASP A 17 -5.68 23.53 8.92
N SER A 18 -6.02 22.24 8.69
CA SER A 18 -5.82 21.14 9.63
C SER A 18 -4.48 20.43 9.37
N LYS A 19 -3.39 20.98 9.90
CA LYS A 19 -2.16 20.21 10.08
C LYS A 19 -2.42 19.10 11.09
N PHE A 20 -1.98 17.88 10.80
CA PHE A 20 -1.98 16.78 11.74
C PHE A 20 -0.55 16.32 11.98
N THR A 21 -0.24 15.96 13.23
CA THR A 21 1.11 15.51 13.61
C THR A 21 1.14 13.99 13.71
N TYR A 22 0.05 13.38 14.15
CA TYR A 22 -0.03 11.96 14.41
C TYR A 22 -1.04 11.27 13.50
N TRP A 23 -0.74 10.02 13.10
CA TRP A 23 -1.66 9.21 12.31
C TRP A 23 -3.05 9.11 12.96
N SER A 24 -3.12 8.96 14.28
CA SER A 24 -4.38 8.86 15.02
C SER A 24 -5.30 10.08 14.86
N GLU A 25 -4.74 11.27 14.61
CA GLU A 25 -5.50 12.52 14.44
C GLU A 25 -6.14 12.63 13.06
N LEU A 26 -5.69 11.85 12.08
CA LEU A 26 -6.23 11.90 10.74
C LEU A 26 -7.66 11.35 10.71
N PRO A 27 -8.64 12.06 10.10
CA PRO A 27 -9.98 11.53 9.91
C PRO A 27 -9.99 10.18 9.19
N SER A 28 -10.88 9.28 9.62
CA SER A 28 -10.96 7.90 9.11
C SER A 28 -11.17 7.81 7.60
N HIS A 29 -11.96 8.71 7.01
CA HIS A 29 -12.19 8.74 5.56
C HIS A 29 -10.92 9.04 4.76
N LEU A 30 -10.04 9.92 5.27
CA LEU A 30 -8.74 10.21 4.65
C LEU A 30 -7.76 9.06 4.82
N LYS A 31 -7.73 8.43 6.00
CA LYS A 31 -6.97 7.19 6.22
C LYS A 31 -7.34 6.14 5.19
N ILE A 32 -8.64 5.91 4.97
CA ILE A 32 -9.13 4.95 3.98
C ILE A 32 -8.68 5.32 2.57
N GLN A 33 -8.78 6.60 2.18
CA GLN A 33 -8.31 7.06 0.88
C GLN A 33 -6.82 6.78 0.67
N ILE A 34 -5.96 7.08 1.65
CA ILE A 34 -4.52 6.79 1.58
C ILE A 34 -4.28 5.29 1.41
N LEU A 35 -4.93 4.46 2.25
CA LEU A 35 -4.73 3.01 2.25
C LEU A 35 -5.16 2.35 0.92
N ARG A 36 -6.12 2.92 0.17
CA ARG A 36 -6.51 2.43 -1.17
C ARG A 36 -5.38 2.44 -2.20
N TYR A 37 -4.40 3.33 -2.04
CA TYR A 37 -3.28 3.46 -2.97
C TYR A 37 -2.06 2.64 -2.56
N LEU A 38 -2.11 1.93 -1.43
CA LEU A 38 -1.00 1.12 -0.96
C LEU A 38 -1.06 -0.30 -1.52
N PRO A 39 0.08 -0.87 -1.95
CA PRO A 39 0.12 -2.26 -2.37
C PRO A 39 -0.09 -3.21 -1.17
N TYR A 40 -0.60 -4.42 -1.45
CA TYR A 40 -0.94 -5.39 -0.40
C TYR A 40 0.20 -5.71 0.58
N PRO A 41 1.47 -5.90 0.16
CA PRO A 41 2.57 -6.13 1.11
C PRO A 41 2.73 -4.98 2.11
N THR A 42 2.53 -3.74 1.68
CA THR A 42 2.57 -2.56 2.55
C THR A 42 1.38 -2.54 3.51
N LEU A 43 0.18 -2.86 3.03
CA LEU A 43 -1.01 -2.99 3.88
C LEU A 43 -0.84 -4.09 4.93
N ARG A 44 -0.21 -5.22 4.56
CA ARG A 44 0.11 -6.31 5.47
C ARG A 44 1.06 -5.84 6.58
N ASN A 45 2.11 -5.10 6.25
CA ASN A 45 3.02 -4.55 7.27
C ASN A 45 2.30 -3.52 8.16
N PHE A 46 1.46 -2.67 7.56
CA PHE A 46 0.69 -1.65 8.27
C PHE A 46 -0.24 -2.26 9.34
N MET A 47 -0.82 -3.45 9.10
CA MET A 47 -1.67 -4.17 10.08
C MET A 47 -0.99 -4.37 11.45
N PHE A 48 0.34 -4.43 11.52
CA PHE A 48 1.07 -4.71 12.75
C PHE A 48 1.47 -3.47 13.56
N LEU A 49 1.14 -2.26 13.09
CA LEU A 49 1.54 -1.03 13.77
C LEU A 49 0.67 -0.67 14.98
N SER A 50 -0.63 -0.96 14.92
CA SER A 50 -1.56 -0.71 16.02
C SER A 50 -2.89 -1.44 15.82
N LYS A 51 -3.74 -1.47 16.86
CA LYS A 51 -5.11 -1.99 16.74
C LYS A 51 -5.94 -1.23 15.71
N GLU A 52 -5.77 0.09 15.61
CA GLU A 52 -6.44 0.90 14.60
C GLU A 52 -5.97 0.50 13.19
N CYS A 53 -4.67 0.34 13.00
CA CYS A 53 -4.10 -0.02 11.70
C CYS A 53 -4.58 -1.40 11.25
N TRP A 54 -4.63 -2.37 12.16
CA TRP A 54 -5.21 -3.68 11.91
C TRP A 54 -6.67 -3.57 11.43
N ALA A 55 -7.51 -2.87 12.20
CA ALA A 55 -8.94 -2.73 11.89
C ALA A 55 -9.19 -2.03 10.56
N LEU A 56 -8.39 -1.00 10.23
CA LEU A 56 -8.48 -0.30 8.95
C LEU A 56 -8.08 -1.22 7.79
N ALA A 57 -6.93 -1.90 7.89
CA ALA A 57 -6.39 -2.71 6.82
C ALA A 57 -7.23 -3.97 6.52
N THR A 58 -7.87 -4.57 7.54
CA THR A 58 -8.76 -5.72 7.33
C THR A 58 -10.02 -5.40 6.51
N ASN A 59 -10.38 -4.12 6.37
CA ASN A 59 -11.50 -3.71 5.51
C ASN A 59 -11.16 -3.71 4.02
N PHE A 60 -9.87 -3.84 3.67
CA PHE A 60 -9.43 -3.85 2.27
C PHE A 60 -9.42 -5.28 1.73
N LYS A 61 -10.23 -5.51 0.68
CA LYS A 61 -10.09 -6.70 -0.15
C LYS A 61 -8.92 -6.49 -1.09
N ALA A 62 -7.77 -7.05 -0.74
CA ALA A 62 -6.62 -7.06 -1.61
C ALA A 62 -6.56 -8.38 -2.39
N GLU A 63 -6.29 -8.30 -3.68
CA GLU A 63 -5.89 -9.44 -4.48
C GLU A 63 -4.48 -9.84 -4.04
N ALA A 64 -4.40 -10.84 -3.17
CA ALA A 64 -3.12 -11.40 -2.78
C ALA A 64 -2.56 -12.15 -4.00
N TYR A 65 -1.48 -11.64 -4.58
CA TYR A 65 -0.71 -12.41 -5.55
C TYR A 65 -0.16 -13.65 -4.84
N ALA A 66 -0.65 -14.82 -5.24
CA ALA A 66 -0.10 -16.07 -4.76
C ALA A 66 1.30 -16.23 -5.34
N VAL A 67 2.31 -16.27 -4.46
CA VAL A 67 3.64 -16.73 -4.83
C VAL A 67 3.62 -18.24 -4.68
N TYR A 68 3.65 -18.95 -5.81
CA TYR A 68 3.77 -20.40 -5.83
C TYR A 68 5.25 -20.75 -5.68
N LEU A 69 5.57 -21.62 -4.71
CA LEU A 69 6.87 -22.26 -4.68
C LEU A 69 6.91 -23.23 -5.85
N ASP A 70 7.78 -22.96 -6.83
CA ASP A 70 8.08 -23.93 -7.88
C ASP A 70 8.92 -25.05 -7.28
N GLU A 71 8.28 -26.18 -6.96
CA GLU A 71 8.94 -27.36 -6.39
C GLU A 71 10.09 -27.86 -7.26
N MET A 72 10.05 -27.63 -8.58
CA MET A 72 11.11 -28.08 -9.50
C MET A 72 12.40 -27.25 -9.37
N ALA A 73 12.28 -25.96 -9.07
CA ALA A 73 13.43 -25.10 -8.81
C ALA A 73 14.19 -25.53 -7.54
N PHE A 74 13.45 -25.87 -6.48
CA PHE A 74 14.02 -26.36 -5.22
C PHE A 74 14.76 -27.71 -5.37
N ILE A 75 14.20 -28.64 -6.16
CA ILE A 75 14.85 -29.93 -6.41
C ILE A 75 16.11 -29.77 -7.28
N SER A 76 16.11 -28.85 -8.25
CA SER A 76 17.28 -28.56 -9.08
C SER A 76 18.45 -28.02 -8.24
N GLU A 77 18.19 -27.11 -7.30
CA GLU A 77 19.23 -26.57 -6.41
C GLU A 77 19.82 -27.64 -5.48
N LEU A 78 19.03 -28.62 -5.04
CA LEU A 78 19.53 -29.73 -4.22
C LEU A 78 20.37 -30.74 -5.00
N GLN A 79 20.21 -30.83 -6.31
CA GLN A 79 20.99 -31.74 -7.16
C GLN A 79 22.36 -31.17 -7.55
N ASP A 80 22.52 -29.85 -7.61
CA ASP A 80 23.79 -29.18 -7.90
C ASP A 80 24.78 -29.16 -6.71
N VAL A 81 24.36 -29.61 -5.52
CA VAL A 81 25.23 -29.72 -4.32
C VAL A 81 25.83 -31.13 -4.16
N ARG A 82 25.87 -31.93 -5.23
CA ARG A 82 26.34 -33.33 -5.17
C ARG A 82 27.58 -33.61 -6.01
#